data_AF-A0A962KCR7-F1
#
_entry.id   AF-A0A962KCR7-F1
#
_cell.length_a   1.000
_cell.length_b   1.000
_cell.length_c   1.000
_cell.angle_alpha   90.00
_cell.angle_beta   90.00
_cell.angle_gamma   90.00
#
_symmetry.space_group_name_H-M   'P 1'
#
loop_
_entity.id
_entity.type
_entity.pdbx_description
1 polymer ?
#
loop_
_entity_poly.entity_id
_entity_poly.type
_entity_poly.pdbx_seq_one_letter_code
_entity_poly.pdbx_strand_id
1 'polypeptide(L)'
;MRNSAQEHEYDPNFVSKSQQKKAMDRLQAIGEQLAELSANQLKKLPISEELRDALLFLSTLKSNEAKRRHKQLIGKLMRHENEEALLSALNQRQQPNLERQLSLWVERLISQGESAINDTVRQYPAADRHTLRQAVRAAVHEQENTPTDTKAKQRLLTYLREAVLLSQ
;
A
#
# COMPACT_ATOMS: atom_id res chain seq x y z
N MET A 1 27.63 26.31 5.80
CA MET A 1 26.96 25.31 4.92
C MET A 1 25.52 25.21 5.39
N ARG A 2 24.57 25.79 4.63
CA ARG A 2 23.14 25.73 4.99
C ARG A 2 22.65 24.30 4.77
N ASN A 3 21.95 23.77 5.76
CA ASN A 3 21.44 22.41 5.85
C ASN A 3 20.29 22.24 4.83
N SER A 4 20.62 21.89 3.58
CA SER A 4 19.65 21.65 2.49
C SER A 4 18.67 20.51 2.78
N ALA A 5 18.92 19.73 3.84
CA ALA A 5 17.99 18.71 4.33
C ALA A 5 16.76 19.29 5.05
N GLN A 6 16.82 20.51 5.59
CA GLN A 6 15.71 21.12 6.35
C GLN A 6 14.65 21.78 5.46
N GLU A 7 15.01 22.23 4.25
CA GLU A 7 14.07 22.93 3.35
C GLU A 7 13.06 21.97 2.69
N HIS A 8 13.39 20.68 2.59
CA HIS A 8 12.51 19.64 2.05
C HIS A 8 11.57 19.02 3.09
N GLU A 9 11.74 19.31 4.38
CA GLU A 9 10.96 18.71 5.46
C GLU A 9 9.49 19.15 5.47
N TYR A 10 9.16 20.23 4.74
CA TYR A 10 7.81 20.77 4.61
C TYR A 10 7.16 20.55 3.24
N ASP A 11 7.81 19.85 2.29
CA ASP A 11 7.16 19.46 1.05
C ASP A 11 6.30 18.21 1.30
N PRO A 12 4.95 18.31 1.23
CA PRO A 12 4.07 17.16 1.44
C PRO A 12 4.26 16.04 0.41
N ASN A 13 4.99 16.30 -0.68
CA ASN A 13 5.31 15.33 -1.72
C ASN A 13 6.75 14.78 -1.63
N PHE A 14 7.57 15.22 -0.65
CA PHE A 14 8.91 14.67 -0.49
C PHE A 14 8.87 13.25 0.08
N VAL A 15 9.33 12.28 -0.73
CA VAL A 15 9.49 10.88 -0.32
C VAL A 15 10.98 10.56 -0.25
N SER A 16 11.47 10.22 0.94
CA SER A 16 12.88 9.88 1.15
C SER A 16 13.28 8.59 0.40
N LYS A 17 14.56 8.43 0.08
CA LYS A 17 15.10 7.19 -0.53
C LYS A 17 14.74 5.94 0.27
N SER A 18 14.72 6.04 1.61
CA SER A 18 14.32 4.94 2.49
C SER A 18 12.83 4.60 2.34
N GLN A 19 11.95 5.60 2.26
CA GLN A 19 10.52 5.39 2.04
C GLN A 19 10.24 4.81 0.65
N GLN A 20 10.93 5.27 -0.38
CA GLN A 20 10.82 4.69 -1.72
C GLN A 20 11.20 3.21 -1.69
N LYS A 21 12.31 2.85 -1.04
CA LYS A 21 12.70 1.44 -0.87
C LYS A 21 11.61 0.64 -0.13
N LYS A 22 11.09 1.14 0.99
CA LYS A 22 10.01 0.48 1.74
C LYS A 22 8.77 0.27 0.88
N ALA A 23 8.36 1.27 0.10
CA ALA A 23 7.23 1.14 -0.82
C ALA A 23 7.48 0.04 -1.87
N MET A 24 8.71 -0.06 -2.39
CA MET A 24 9.08 -1.13 -3.32
C MET A 24 9.04 -2.52 -2.67
N ASP A 25 9.56 -2.63 -1.45
CA ASP A 25 9.55 -3.89 -0.70
C ASP A 25 8.11 -4.35 -0.42
N ARG A 26 7.19 -3.40 -0.16
CA ARG A 26 5.75 -3.69 0.01
C ARG A 26 5.07 -4.13 -1.27
N LEU A 27 5.27 -3.42 -2.38
CA LEU A 27 4.72 -3.82 -3.69
C LEU A 27 5.22 -5.21 -4.10
N GLN A 28 6.48 -5.52 -3.81
CA GLN A 28 7.01 -6.86 -4.04
C GLN A 28 6.30 -7.88 -3.15
N ALA A 29 6.14 -7.62 -1.84
CA ALA A 29 5.43 -8.53 -0.95
C ALA A 29 3.98 -8.78 -1.38
N ILE A 30 3.26 -7.75 -1.85
CA ILE A 30 1.91 -7.90 -2.42
C ILE A 30 1.95 -8.76 -3.69
N GLY A 31 2.91 -8.52 -4.59
CA GLY A 31 3.11 -9.34 -5.78
C GLY A 31 3.42 -10.81 -5.47
N GLU A 32 4.10 -11.08 -4.35
CA GLU A 32 4.34 -12.44 -3.87
C GLU A 32 3.05 -13.10 -3.35
N GLN A 33 2.18 -12.38 -2.64
CA GLN A 33 0.86 -12.90 -2.26
C GLN A 33 -0.02 -13.18 -3.48
N LEU A 34 0.05 -12.34 -4.52
CA LEU A 34 -0.67 -12.58 -5.77
C LEU A 34 -0.22 -13.87 -6.46
N ALA A 35 1.06 -14.23 -6.35
CA ALA A 35 1.59 -15.44 -6.95
C ALA A 35 1.04 -16.73 -6.33
N GLU A 36 0.48 -16.65 -5.13
CA GLU A 36 -0.15 -17.78 -4.43
C GLU A 36 -1.60 -18.02 -4.89
N LEU A 37 -2.17 -17.09 -5.67
CA LEU A 37 -3.54 -17.20 -6.16
C LEU A 37 -3.63 -18.10 -7.40
N SER A 38 -4.72 -18.87 -7.47
CA SER A 38 -5.05 -19.67 -8.65
C SER A 38 -5.40 -18.79 -9.86
N ALA A 39 -5.26 -19.35 -11.07
CA ALA A 39 -5.61 -18.67 -12.32
C ALA A 39 -7.04 -18.11 -12.33
N ASN A 40 -8.01 -18.83 -11.75
CA ASN A 40 -9.40 -18.37 -11.66
C ASN A 40 -9.58 -17.20 -10.70
N GLN A 41 -8.75 -17.09 -9.66
CA GLN A 41 -8.77 -15.97 -8.73
C GLN A 41 -8.09 -14.75 -9.36
N LEU A 42 -6.93 -14.93 -9.99
CA LEU A 42 -6.24 -13.88 -10.74
C LEU A 42 -7.12 -13.28 -11.84
N LYS A 43 -7.95 -14.10 -12.49
CA LYS A 43 -8.90 -13.64 -13.52
C LYS A 43 -9.90 -12.59 -13.04
N LYS A 44 -10.26 -12.64 -11.75
CA LYS A 44 -11.25 -11.76 -11.12
C LYS A 44 -10.63 -10.47 -10.57
N LEU A 45 -9.30 -10.33 -10.59
CA LEU A 45 -8.63 -9.14 -10.09
C LEU A 45 -8.52 -8.07 -11.18
N PRO A 46 -8.62 -6.78 -10.81
CA PRO A 46 -8.45 -5.65 -11.72
C PRO A 46 -6.95 -5.38 -11.95
N ILE A 47 -6.27 -6.34 -12.57
CA ILE A 47 -4.84 -6.26 -12.94
C ILE A 47 -4.68 -6.32 -14.45
N SER A 48 -3.60 -5.74 -14.97
CA SER A 48 -3.23 -5.86 -16.39
C SER A 48 -3.04 -7.31 -16.84
N GLU A 49 -3.18 -7.55 -18.14
CA GLU A 49 -2.88 -8.85 -18.75
C GLU A 49 -1.39 -9.20 -18.57
N GLU A 50 -0.50 -8.22 -18.69
CA GLU A 50 0.94 -8.42 -18.51
C GLU A 50 1.28 -8.93 -17.09
N LEU A 51 0.71 -8.29 -16.05
CA LEU A 51 0.92 -8.76 -14.68
C LEU A 51 0.31 -10.15 -14.46
N ARG A 52 -0.87 -10.41 -15.03
CA ARG A 52 -1.54 -11.71 -14.91
C ARG A 52 -0.70 -12.83 -15.53
N ASP A 53 -0.18 -12.61 -16.73
CA ASP A 53 0.65 -13.58 -17.43
C ASP A 53 1.98 -13.80 -16.69
N ALA A 54 2.57 -12.73 -16.15
CA ALA A 54 3.76 -12.83 -15.31
C ALA A 54 3.49 -13.69 -14.06
N LEU A 55 2.35 -13.50 -13.39
CA LEU A 55 1.97 -14.29 -12.21
C LEU A 55 1.72 -15.76 -12.55
N LEU A 56 1.05 -16.06 -13.67
CA LEU A 56 0.84 -17.43 -14.13
C LEU A 56 2.15 -18.11 -14.49
N PHE A 57 3.04 -17.41 -15.20
CA PHE A 57 4.34 -17.95 -15.59
C PHE A 57 5.24 -18.26 -14.39
N LEU A 58 5.17 -17.47 -13.32
CA LEU A 58 5.95 -17.71 -12.09
C LEU A 58 5.76 -19.13 -11.54
N SER A 59 4.53 -19.66 -11.61
CA SER A 59 4.20 -21.01 -11.14
C SER A 59 4.90 -22.13 -11.94
N THR A 60 5.29 -21.85 -13.19
CA THR A 60 5.96 -22.82 -14.08
C THR A 60 7.47 -22.86 -13.89
N LEU A 61 8.06 -21.83 -13.27
CA LEU A 61 9.50 -21.73 -13.05
C LEU A 61 9.96 -22.75 -12.01
N LYS A 62 11.02 -23.51 -12.34
CA LYS A 62 11.60 -24.53 -11.46
C LYS A 62 12.81 -24.03 -10.67
N SER A 63 13.63 -23.17 -11.27
CA SER A 63 14.85 -22.64 -10.64
C SER A 63 14.54 -21.52 -9.64
N ASN A 64 15.12 -21.61 -8.45
CA ASN A 64 14.98 -20.56 -7.41
C ASN A 64 15.52 -19.20 -7.90
N GLU A 65 16.61 -19.20 -8.67
CA GLU A 65 17.17 -17.96 -9.23
C GLU A 65 16.25 -17.36 -10.31
N ALA A 66 15.64 -18.20 -11.15
CA ALA A 66 14.65 -17.75 -12.12
C ALA A 66 13.42 -17.17 -11.42
N LYS A 67 12.88 -17.86 -10.39
CA LYS A 67 11.78 -17.35 -9.56
C LYS A 67 12.12 -16.01 -8.93
N ARG A 68 13.32 -15.87 -8.35
CA ARG A 68 13.77 -14.63 -7.72
C ARG A 68 13.78 -13.46 -8.70
N ARG A 69 14.36 -13.63 -9.90
CA ARG A 69 14.37 -12.59 -10.93
C ARG A 69 12.97 -12.27 -11.45
N HIS A 70 12.14 -13.29 -11.60
CA HIS A 70 10.76 -13.10 -12.07
C HIS A 70 9.88 -12.38 -11.04
N LYS A 71 10.08 -12.63 -9.74
CA LYS A 71 9.47 -11.84 -8.65
C LYS A 71 9.86 -10.36 -8.72
N GLN A 72 11.09 -10.04 -9.11
CA GLN A 72 11.52 -8.64 -9.31
C GLN A 72 10.82 -8.00 -10.51
N LEU A 73 10.61 -8.74 -11.60
CA LEU A 73 9.79 -8.28 -12.73
C LEU A 73 8.37 -7.98 -12.28
N ILE A 74 7.73 -8.90 -11.54
CA ILE A 74 6.39 -8.70 -10.97
C ILE A 74 6.36 -7.43 -10.13
N GLY A 75 7.33 -7.21 -9.23
CA GLY A 75 7.42 -5.98 -8.44
C GLY A 75 7.59 -4.70 -9.28
N LYS A 76 8.16 -4.78 -10.48
CA LYS A 76 8.22 -3.66 -11.43
C LYS A 76 6.86 -3.43 -12.12
N LEU A 77 6.17 -4.50 -12.51
CA LEU A 77 4.84 -4.44 -13.13
C LEU A 77 3.80 -3.85 -12.17
N MET A 78 3.83 -4.25 -10.91
CA MET A 78 2.98 -3.73 -9.84
C MET A 78 2.97 -2.20 -9.74
N ARG A 79 4.05 -1.52 -10.12
CA ARG A 79 4.14 -0.04 -10.10
C ARG A 79 3.24 0.65 -11.12
N HIS A 80 2.79 -0.06 -12.14
CA HIS A 80 1.94 0.46 -13.21
C HIS A 80 0.48 0.09 -13.00
N GLU A 81 0.17 -0.72 -11.98
CA GLU A 81 -1.19 -1.11 -11.65
C GLU A 81 -1.89 -0.03 -10.83
N ASN A 82 -3.23 -0.07 -10.86
CA ASN A 82 -4.03 0.68 -9.90
C ASN A 82 -3.98 -0.04 -8.54
N GLU A 83 -3.03 0.37 -7.71
CA GLU A 83 -2.79 -0.19 -6.37
C GLU A 83 -4.06 -0.14 -5.51
N GLU A 84 -4.83 0.94 -5.56
CA GLU A 84 -6.05 1.09 -4.75
C GLU A 84 -7.10 0.05 -5.12
N ALA A 85 -7.35 -0.12 -6.43
CA ALA A 85 -8.33 -1.07 -6.95
C ALA A 85 -7.90 -2.51 -6.67
N LEU A 86 -6.61 -2.80 -6.84
CA LEU A 86 -6.03 -4.12 -6.56
C LEU A 86 -6.15 -4.50 -5.09
N LEU A 87 -5.69 -3.62 -4.18
CA LEU A 87 -5.73 -3.86 -2.74
C LEU A 87 -7.16 -3.97 -2.22
N SER A 88 -8.08 -3.14 -2.71
CA SER A 88 -9.50 -3.23 -2.37
C SER A 88 -10.08 -4.59 -2.78
N ALA A 89 -9.78 -5.03 -4.01
CA ALA A 89 -10.24 -6.34 -4.50
C ALA A 89 -9.63 -7.50 -3.70
N LEU A 90 -8.37 -7.42 -3.27
CA LEU A 90 -7.74 -8.46 -2.44
C LEU A 90 -8.36 -8.52 -1.04
N ASN A 91 -8.48 -7.37 -0.38
CA ASN A 91 -9.02 -7.28 0.97
C ASN A 91 -10.50 -7.69 1.03
N GLN A 92 -11.31 -7.26 0.07
CA GLN A 92 -12.72 -7.65 0.01
C GLN A 92 -12.91 -9.16 -0.18
N ARG A 93 -12.00 -9.82 -0.90
CA ARG A 93 -12.02 -11.28 -1.10
C ARG A 93 -11.68 -12.05 0.18
N GLN A 94 -10.75 -11.55 0.98
CA GLN A 94 -10.37 -12.18 2.26
C GLN A 94 -11.39 -11.86 3.36
N GLN A 95 -11.87 -10.61 3.41
CA GLN A 95 -12.75 -10.09 4.46
C GLN A 95 -13.76 -9.09 3.89
N PRO A 96 -15.02 -9.51 3.63
CA PRO A 96 -16.02 -8.65 2.98
C PRO A 96 -16.33 -7.34 3.72
N ASN A 97 -16.17 -7.32 5.05
CA ASN A 97 -16.46 -6.15 5.88
C ASN A 97 -15.25 -5.23 6.09
N LEU A 98 -14.07 -5.62 5.61
CA LEU A 98 -12.82 -4.92 5.91
C LEU A 98 -12.79 -3.51 5.31
N GLU A 99 -13.32 -3.31 4.10
CA GLU A 99 -13.37 -1.99 3.47
C GLU A 99 -14.15 -0.96 4.31
N ARG A 100 -15.27 -1.40 4.92
CA ARG A 100 -16.05 -0.55 5.82
C ARG A 100 -15.27 -0.26 7.11
N GLN A 101 -14.59 -1.26 7.67
CA GLN A 101 -13.76 -1.08 8.87
C GLN A 101 -12.59 -0.12 8.61
N LEU A 102 -11.89 -0.29 7.49
CA LEU A 102 -10.79 0.60 7.08
C LEU A 102 -11.25 2.04 6.89
N SER A 103 -12.42 2.24 6.26
CA SER A 103 -13.01 3.57 6.12
C SER A 103 -13.27 4.22 7.49
N LEU A 104 -13.80 3.47 8.47
CA LEU A 104 -13.98 3.97 9.84
C LEU A 104 -12.66 4.26 10.54
N TRP A 105 -11.62 3.44 10.31
CA TRP A 105 -10.28 3.71 10.81
C TRP A 105 -9.69 4.99 10.25
N VAL A 106 -9.89 5.29 8.96
CA VAL A 106 -9.44 6.55 8.35
C VAL A 106 -10.09 7.75 9.04
N GLU A 107 -11.42 7.75 9.22
CA GLU A 107 -12.11 8.84 9.94
C GLU A 107 -11.59 8.99 11.37
N ARG A 108 -11.38 7.85 12.05
CA ARG A 108 -10.85 7.83 13.42
C ARG A 108 -9.42 8.39 13.49
N LEU A 109 -8.57 8.05 12.54
CA LEU A 109 -7.18 8.52 12.49
C LEU A 109 -7.10 10.02 12.27
N ILE A 110 -7.92 10.54 11.36
CA ILE A 110 -8.02 11.97 11.07
C ILE A 110 -8.52 12.75 12.30
N SER A 111 -9.54 12.22 13.00
CA SER A 111 -10.15 12.91 14.14
C SER A 111 -9.38 12.77 15.46
N GLN A 112 -8.78 11.62 15.74
CA GLN A 112 -8.17 11.31 17.05
C GLN A 112 -6.63 11.32 17.05
N GLY A 113 -6.00 11.47 15.87
CA GLY A 113 -4.57 11.64 15.72
C GLY A 113 -3.74 10.52 16.37
N GLU A 114 -2.81 10.89 17.26
CA GLU A 114 -1.80 9.98 17.82
C GLU A 114 -2.39 8.78 18.58
N SER A 115 -3.54 8.94 19.25
CA SER A 115 -4.20 7.83 19.95
C SER A 115 -4.65 6.73 18.98
N ALA A 116 -5.31 7.10 17.88
CA ALA A 116 -5.71 6.17 16.84
C ALA A 116 -4.51 5.56 16.11
N ILE A 117 -3.43 6.33 15.89
CA ILE A 117 -2.18 5.81 15.31
C ILE A 117 -1.61 4.67 16.16
N ASN A 118 -1.58 4.84 17.49
CA ASN A 118 -1.10 3.79 18.40
C ASN A 118 -1.95 2.52 18.31
N ASP A 119 -3.27 2.66 18.27
CA ASP A 119 -4.18 1.53 18.16
C ASP A 119 -4.03 0.81 16.82
N THR A 120 -3.88 1.55 15.71
CA THR A 120 -3.69 0.98 14.38
C THR A 120 -2.38 0.18 14.29
N VAL A 121 -1.27 0.71 14.81
CA VAL A 121 0.02 0.00 14.80
C VAL A 121 -0.01 -1.25 15.70
N ARG A 122 -0.78 -1.23 16.79
CA ARG A 122 -1.00 -2.40 17.63
C ARG A 122 -1.82 -3.48 16.92
N GLN A 123 -2.86 -3.06 16.19
CA GLN A 123 -3.76 -3.98 15.46
C GLN A 123 -3.10 -4.55 14.19
N TYR A 124 -2.29 -3.75 13.50
CA TYR A 124 -1.67 -4.10 12.22
C TYR A 124 -0.15 -3.88 12.29
N PRO A 125 0.63 -4.90 12.71
CA PRO A 125 2.08 -4.76 12.94
C PRO A 125 2.90 -4.32 11.73
N ALA A 126 2.41 -4.53 10.50
CA ALA A 126 3.08 -4.06 9.27
C ALA A 126 2.94 -2.54 9.05
N ALA A 127 2.08 -1.86 9.82
CA ALA A 127 1.95 -0.41 9.79
C ALA A 127 3.19 0.26 10.44
N ASP A 128 3.90 1.04 9.64
CA ASP A 128 5.00 1.90 10.11
C ASP A 128 4.41 3.17 10.73
N ARG A 129 4.65 3.36 12.02
CA ARG A 129 4.15 4.50 12.80
C ARG A 129 4.47 5.86 12.16
N HIS A 130 5.68 6.02 11.64
CA HIS A 130 6.12 7.29 11.08
C HIS A 130 5.41 7.58 9.76
N THR A 131 5.33 6.60 8.86
CA THR A 131 4.59 6.73 7.60
C THR A 131 3.10 6.98 7.85
N LEU A 132 2.49 6.25 8.78
CA LEU A 132 1.08 6.45 9.13
C LEU A 132 0.83 7.87 9.65
N ARG A 133 1.69 8.37 10.55
CA ARG A 133 1.58 9.74 11.07
C ARG A 133 1.68 10.79 9.96
N GLN A 134 2.58 10.62 9.00
CA GLN A 134 2.70 11.53 7.86
C GLN A 134 1.44 11.52 6.99
N ALA A 135 0.91 10.33 6.67
CA ALA A 135 -0.32 10.19 5.89
C ALA A 135 -1.52 10.84 6.59
N VAL A 136 -1.64 10.68 7.91
CA VAL A 136 -2.69 11.34 8.71
C VAL A 136 -2.55 12.85 8.67
N ARG A 137 -1.34 13.40 8.87
CA ARG A 137 -1.10 14.85 8.80
C ARG A 137 -1.46 15.43 7.43
N ALA A 138 -1.09 14.73 6.35
CA ALA A 138 -1.45 15.15 5.00
C ALA A 138 -2.99 15.15 4.81
N ALA A 139 -3.69 14.13 5.30
CA ALA A 139 -5.15 14.05 5.21
C ALA A 139 -5.87 15.14 6.03
N VAL A 140 -5.40 15.42 7.24
CA VAL A 140 -5.93 16.52 8.08
C VAL A 140 -5.70 17.86 7.40
N HIS A 141 -4.48 18.11 6.90
CA HIS A 141 -4.16 19.35 6.21
C HIS A 141 -5.02 19.56 4.95
N GLU A 142 -5.20 18.51 4.13
CA GLU A 142 -6.07 18.55 2.94
C GLU A 142 -7.53 18.84 3.34
N GLN A 143 -8.04 18.23 4.41
CA GLN A 143 -9.40 18.47 4.89
C GLN A 143 -9.63 19.91 5.37
N GLU A 144 -8.63 20.53 6.00
CA GLU A 144 -8.73 21.89 6.53
C GLU A 144 -8.59 22.96 5.43
N ASN A 145 -7.72 22.73 4.43
CA ASN A 145 -7.32 23.76 3.47
C ASN A 145 -7.97 23.57 2.09
N THR A 146 -8.25 22.33 1.70
CA THR A 146 -8.80 21.95 0.39
C THR A 146 -9.82 20.82 0.52
N PRO A 147 -10.95 21.05 1.21
CA PRO A 147 -11.90 19.98 1.61
C PRO A 147 -12.56 19.23 0.44
N THR A 148 -12.46 19.75 -0.78
CA THR A 148 -12.94 19.07 -2.00
C THR A 148 -11.92 18.08 -2.57
N ASP A 149 -10.63 18.19 -2.22
CA ASP A 149 -9.62 17.19 -2.56
C ASP A 149 -9.71 16.02 -1.58
N THR A 150 -9.54 14.80 -2.09
CA THR A 150 -9.63 13.56 -1.32
C THR A 150 -8.41 12.67 -1.51
N LYS A 151 -7.38 13.13 -2.25
CA LYS A 151 -6.19 12.36 -2.57
C LYS A 151 -5.39 11.94 -1.34
N ALA A 152 -5.22 12.80 -0.34
CA ALA A 152 -4.50 12.44 0.88
C ALA A 152 -5.28 11.39 1.70
N LYS A 153 -6.61 11.50 1.73
CA LYS A 153 -7.48 10.51 2.37
C LYS A 153 -7.46 9.16 1.64
N GLN A 154 -7.48 9.18 0.31
CA GLN A 154 -7.34 7.99 -0.55
C GLN A 154 -5.98 7.32 -0.34
N ARG A 155 -4.89 8.09 -0.35
CA ARG A 155 -3.54 7.59 -0.03
C ARG A 155 -3.46 6.95 1.36
N LEU A 156 -4.07 7.56 2.37
CA LEU A 156 -4.14 6.98 3.73
C LEU A 156 -4.92 5.66 3.75
N LEU A 157 -6.06 5.59 3.04
CA LEU A 157 -6.85 4.36 2.93
C LEU A 157 -6.05 3.25 2.22
N THR A 158 -5.40 3.57 1.11
CA THR A 158 -4.54 2.66 0.34
C THR A 158 -3.40 2.12 1.21
N TYR A 159 -2.72 3.00 1.96
CA TYR A 159 -1.69 2.59 2.92
C TYR A 159 -2.21 1.63 4.00
N LEU A 160 -3.42 1.88 4.53
CA LEU A 160 -4.02 0.96 5.51
C LEU A 160 -4.36 -0.38 4.88
N ARG A 161 -4.88 -0.40 3.64
CA ARG A 161 -5.13 -1.65 2.91
C ARG A 161 -3.85 -2.48 2.76
N GLU A 162 -2.73 -1.85 2.40
CA GLU A 162 -1.41 -2.51 2.36
C GLU A 162 -1.04 -3.08 3.74
N ALA A 163 -1.12 -2.25 4.78
CA ALA A 163 -0.70 -2.64 6.12
C ALA A 163 -1.53 -3.80 6.67
N VAL A 164 -2.84 -3.83 6.42
CA VAL A 164 -3.70 -4.97 6.80
C VAL A 164 -3.32 -6.22 6.04
N LEU A 165 -3.13 -6.12 4.72
CA LEU A 165 -2.79 -7.26 3.87
C LEU A 165 -1.44 -7.90 4.26
N LEU A 166 -0.47 -7.07 4.64
CA LEU A 166 0.87 -7.50 5.05
C LEU A 166 0.99 -7.87 6.54
N SER A 167 -0.07 -7.69 7.33
CA SER A 167 -0.11 -8.06 8.75
C SER A 167 -0.76 -9.44 9.00
N GLN A 168 -1.11 -10.18 7.95
CA GLN A 168 -1.73 -11.51 8.03
C GLN A 168 -0.71 -12.62 8.17
#